data_AF-A0A9D8APU4-F1
#
_entry.id   AF-A0A9D8APU4-F1
#
_cell.length_a   1.000
_cell.length_b   1.000
_cell.length_c   1.000
_cell.angle_alpha   90.00
_cell.angle_beta   90.00
_cell.angle_gamma   90.00
#
_symmetry.space_group_name_H-M   'P 1'
#
loop_
_entity.id
_entity.type
_entity.pdbx_description
1 polymer ?
#
loop_
_entity_poly.entity_id
_entity_poly.type
_entity_poly.pdbx_seq_one_letter_code
_entity_poly.pdbx_strand_id
1 'polypeptide(L)'
;MRDHKLWIFIILLALAAPLLAQDNVPKNLRGDRKYRKQGIHNGNLVETLFYNFGEVAWWGRQPSGVWPRGSGHSYMDGITPIVVTEVVNRNGDTLHICEAGYREMMDISPDGVERGWQPRPGYANPNQDKI
;
A
#
# COMPACT_ATOMS: atom_id res chain seq x y z
N MET A 1 2.96 11.36 -54.86
CA MET A 1 2.61 12.51 -53.97
C MET A 1 1.59 12.15 -52.86
N ARG A 2 0.88 11.00 -52.93
CA ARG A 2 -0.19 10.66 -51.96
C ARG A 2 0.29 9.76 -50.81
N ASP A 3 1.44 9.10 -50.99
CA ASP A 3 1.87 7.96 -50.18
C ASP A 3 2.67 8.40 -48.94
N HIS A 4 3.40 9.50 -49.07
CA HIS A 4 4.28 10.05 -48.02
C HIS A 4 3.46 10.60 -46.84
N LYS A 5 2.25 11.10 -47.11
CA LYS A 5 1.32 11.61 -46.09
C LYS A 5 0.82 10.49 -45.18
N LEU A 6 0.57 9.30 -45.74
CA LEU A 6 0.15 8.13 -44.98
C LEU A 6 1.27 7.66 -44.05
N TRP A 7 2.51 7.60 -44.55
CA TRP A 7 3.68 7.23 -43.74
C TRP A 7 3.96 8.23 -42.62
N ILE A 8 3.87 9.54 -42.89
CA ILE A 8 4.00 10.58 -41.86
C ILE A 8 2.91 10.44 -40.80
N PHE A 9 1.67 10.17 -41.21
CA PHE A 9 0.56 9.95 -40.29
C PHE A 9 0.79 8.72 -39.39
N ILE A 10 1.26 7.61 -39.97
CA ILE A 10 1.59 6.39 -39.21
C ILE A 10 2.74 6.63 -38.23
N ILE A 11 3.79 7.35 -38.64
CA ILE A 11 4.92 7.72 -37.77
C ILE A 11 4.46 8.61 -36.62
N LEU A 12 3.61 9.60 -36.88
CA LEU A 12 3.04 10.46 -35.83
C LEU A 12 2.16 9.67 -34.85
N LEU A 13 1.37 8.71 -35.36
CA LEU A 13 0.57 7.82 -34.52
C LEU A 13 1.45 6.93 -33.62
N ALA A 14 2.53 6.38 -34.18
CA ALA A 14 3.49 5.55 -33.45
C ALA A 14 4.25 6.35 -32.38
N LEU A 15 4.60 7.61 -32.66
CA LEU A 15 5.25 8.52 -31.71
C LEU A 15 4.30 9.00 -30.59
N ALA A 16 2.98 8.98 -30.81
CA ALA A 16 1.98 9.34 -29.81
C ALA A 16 1.60 8.19 -28.87
N ALA A 17 1.85 6.94 -29.24
CA ALA A 17 1.55 5.76 -28.43
C ALA A 17 2.08 5.80 -26.97
N PRO A 18 3.32 6.24 -26.68
CA PRO A 18 3.81 6.32 -25.29
C PRO A 18 3.07 7.34 -24.41
N LEU A 19 2.30 8.28 -24.98
CA LEU A 19 1.45 9.20 -24.20
C LEU A 19 0.28 8.47 -23.52
N LEU A 20 -0.14 7.32 -24.05
CA LEU A 20 -1.25 6.52 -23.51
C LEU A 20 -0.79 5.47 -22.49
N ALA A 21 0.52 5.31 -22.26
CA ALA A 21 1.09 4.34 -21.33
C ALA A 21 1.13 4.84 -19.87
N GLN A 22 0.37 5.88 -19.52
CA GLN A 22 0.23 6.29 -18.12
C GLN A 22 -0.64 5.28 -17.37
N ASP A 23 0.00 4.42 -16.59
CA ASP A 23 -0.68 3.43 -15.76
C ASP A 23 -1.37 4.11 -14.57
N ASN A 24 -2.56 4.65 -14.83
CA ASN A 24 -3.42 5.22 -13.82
C ASN A 24 -4.34 4.14 -13.29
N VAL A 25 -4.01 3.59 -12.11
CA VAL A 25 -4.92 2.70 -11.38
C VAL A 25 -6.28 3.41 -11.23
N PRO A 26 -7.39 2.85 -11.79
CA PRO A 26 -8.72 3.43 -11.69
C PRO A 26 -9.08 3.72 -10.23
N LYS A 27 -9.79 4.83 -9.95
CA LYS A 27 -10.07 5.27 -8.56
C LYS A 27 -10.73 4.17 -7.73
N ASN A 28 -11.63 3.40 -8.31
CA ASN A 28 -12.32 2.27 -7.67
C ASN A 28 -11.43 1.06 -7.40
N LEU A 29 -10.22 1.00 -7.96
CA LEU A 29 -9.23 -0.07 -7.77
C LEU A 29 -8.03 0.36 -6.92
N ARG A 30 -8.01 1.60 -6.43
CA ARG A 30 -6.99 2.10 -5.50
C ARG A 30 -7.23 1.58 -4.09
N GLY A 31 -6.20 1.64 -3.26
CA GLY A 31 -6.30 1.26 -1.85
C GLY A 31 -7.25 2.18 -1.09
N ASP A 32 -8.01 1.63 -0.15
CA ASP A 32 -8.96 2.36 0.70
C ASP A 32 -8.96 1.77 2.12
N ARG A 33 -9.00 2.64 3.13
CA ARG A 33 -9.01 2.28 4.56
C ARG A 33 -10.14 1.30 4.91
N LYS A 34 -11.27 1.35 4.20
CA LYS A 34 -12.40 0.43 4.43
C LYS A 34 -12.08 -1.03 4.16
N TYR A 35 -11.02 -1.33 3.42
CA TYR A 35 -10.56 -2.70 3.14
C TYR A 35 -9.52 -3.21 4.15
N ARG A 36 -9.24 -2.45 5.22
CA ARG A 36 -8.38 -2.92 6.30
C ARG A 36 -9.00 -4.11 7.03
N LYS A 37 -8.16 -5.11 7.30
CA LYS A 37 -8.50 -6.33 8.02
C LYS A 37 -7.48 -6.55 9.14
N GLN A 38 -7.92 -7.20 10.20
CA GLN A 38 -7.12 -7.50 11.39
C GLN A 38 -6.97 -9.01 11.54
N GLY A 39 -5.76 -9.49 11.78
CA GLY A 39 -5.49 -10.87 12.17
C GLY A 39 -4.92 -10.95 13.59
N ILE A 40 -4.81 -12.18 14.11
CA ILE A 40 -4.11 -12.51 15.35
C ILE A 40 -2.99 -13.48 15.02
N HIS A 41 -1.76 -13.14 15.38
CA HIS A 41 -0.63 -14.06 15.39
C HIS A 41 -0.51 -14.63 16.80
N ASN A 42 -0.53 -15.96 16.96
CA ASN A 42 -0.45 -16.62 18.26
C ASN A 42 0.62 -17.75 18.33
N GLY A 43 1.63 -17.71 17.46
CA GLY A 43 2.72 -18.68 17.39
C GLY A 43 3.86 -18.41 18.38
N ASN A 44 4.70 -19.41 18.63
CA ASN A 44 5.94 -19.29 19.41
C ASN A 44 5.79 -18.59 20.79
N LEU A 45 4.71 -18.89 21.52
CA LEU A 45 4.35 -18.25 22.79
C LEU A 45 4.11 -16.73 22.72
N VAL A 46 4.02 -16.13 21.54
CA VAL A 46 3.68 -14.72 21.36
C VAL A 46 2.24 -14.61 20.89
N GLU A 47 1.49 -13.65 21.41
CA GLU A 47 0.16 -13.29 20.90
C GLU A 47 0.10 -11.81 20.53
N THR A 48 -0.26 -11.48 19.29
CA THR A 48 -0.35 -10.09 18.84
C THR A 48 -1.34 -9.89 17.70
N LEU A 49 -1.96 -8.73 17.65
CA LEU A 49 -2.70 -8.24 16.49
C LEU A 49 -1.74 -7.92 15.34
N PHE A 50 -2.18 -8.12 14.11
CA PHE A 50 -1.54 -7.60 12.90
C PHE A 50 -2.59 -7.13 11.89
N TYR A 51 -2.20 -6.28 10.95
CA TYR A 51 -3.10 -5.67 9.99
C TYR A 51 -2.55 -5.74 8.55
N ASN A 52 -3.44 -5.87 7.57
CA ASN A 52 -3.06 -5.93 6.14
C ASN A 52 -2.57 -4.60 5.54
N PHE A 53 -2.40 -3.56 6.35
CA PHE A 53 -1.78 -2.30 5.94
C PHE A 53 -0.37 -2.11 6.53
N GLY A 54 0.20 -3.14 7.17
CA GLY A 54 1.60 -3.16 7.61
C GLY A 54 1.80 -3.14 9.13
N GLU A 55 0.80 -2.72 9.91
CA GLU A 55 0.95 -2.57 11.35
C GLU A 55 0.83 -3.89 12.13
N VAL A 56 1.59 -4.02 13.21
CA VAL A 56 1.55 -5.11 14.19
C VAL A 56 1.49 -4.50 15.59
N ALA A 57 0.62 -5.04 16.45
CA ALA A 57 0.24 -4.46 17.75
C ALA A 57 -0.44 -3.08 17.63
N TRP A 58 -1.12 -2.65 18.69
CA TRP A 58 -1.75 -1.33 18.77
C TRP A 58 -2.03 -0.99 20.24
N TRP A 59 -1.47 0.12 20.75
CA TRP A 59 -1.80 0.59 22.09
C TRP A 59 -3.31 0.79 22.35
N GLY A 60 -3.78 0.27 23.48
CA GLY A 60 -5.21 0.26 23.81
C GLY A 60 -6.01 -0.87 23.13
N ARG A 61 -5.36 -1.73 22.33
CA ARG A 61 -5.94 -2.98 21.82
C ARG A 61 -5.12 -4.17 22.28
N GLN A 62 -5.78 -5.32 22.38
CA GLN A 62 -5.18 -6.57 22.82
C GLN A 62 -5.53 -7.70 21.84
N PRO A 63 -4.63 -8.67 21.66
CA PRO A 63 -3.28 -8.78 22.25
C PRO A 63 -2.25 -7.91 21.52
N SER A 64 -1.29 -7.32 22.23
CA SER A 64 -0.24 -6.45 21.64
C SER A 64 1.15 -6.88 22.08
N GLY A 65 1.70 -7.87 21.37
CA GLY A 65 2.99 -8.47 21.71
C GLY A 65 2.99 -9.14 23.09
N VAL A 66 1.96 -9.92 23.40
CA VAL A 66 1.84 -10.65 24.67
C VAL A 66 2.81 -11.82 24.70
N TRP A 67 3.58 -11.93 25.78
CA TRP A 67 4.46 -13.07 26.03
C TRP A 67 4.55 -13.39 27.55
N PRO A 68 4.66 -14.66 27.96
CA PRO A 68 4.20 -15.81 27.19
C PRO A 68 2.68 -15.70 26.92
N ARG A 69 2.21 -16.27 25.82
CA ARG A 69 0.79 -16.27 25.42
C ARG A 69 -0.09 -16.71 26.59
N GLY A 70 -1.14 -15.95 26.85
CA GLY A 70 -2.04 -16.15 27.99
C GLY A 70 -1.62 -15.40 29.26
N SER A 71 -0.44 -14.75 29.31
CA SER A 71 -0.05 -13.90 30.44
C SER A 71 -0.89 -12.63 30.57
N GLY A 72 -1.46 -12.16 29.45
CA GLY A 72 -2.14 -10.87 29.36
C GLY A 72 -1.20 -9.66 29.44
N HIS A 73 0.11 -9.88 29.56
CA HIS A 73 1.10 -8.81 29.66
C HIS A 73 1.60 -8.43 28.26
N SER A 74 1.26 -7.23 27.80
CA SER A 74 1.70 -6.68 26.51
C SER A 74 3.05 -5.98 26.60
N TYR A 75 3.88 -6.18 25.57
CA TYR A 75 5.21 -5.57 25.48
C TYR A 75 5.37 -4.64 24.27
N MET A 76 4.36 -4.53 23.41
CA MET A 76 4.46 -3.76 22.16
C MET A 76 3.40 -2.66 22.09
N ASP A 77 3.83 -1.46 21.72
CA ASP A 77 3.01 -0.44 21.07
C ASP A 77 3.34 -0.46 19.58
N GLY A 78 2.35 -0.20 18.73
CA GLY A 78 2.34 -0.56 17.31
C GLY A 78 3.68 -0.43 16.59
N ILE A 79 4.02 -1.44 15.81
CA ILE A 79 5.22 -1.49 14.97
C ILE A 79 4.80 -1.64 13.51
N THR A 80 5.63 -1.19 12.59
CA THR A 80 5.40 -1.35 11.14
C THR A 80 6.75 -1.55 10.44
N PRO A 81 6.82 -2.37 9.38
CA PRO A 81 8.03 -2.47 8.60
C PRO A 81 8.25 -1.17 7.81
N ILE A 82 9.52 -0.82 7.65
CA ILE A 82 9.95 0.28 6.79
C ILE A 82 10.45 -0.35 5.49
N VAL A 83 9.91 0.12 4.37
CA VAL A 83 10.36 -0.27 3.03
C VAL A 83 11.12 0.91 2.43
N VAL A 84 12.36 0.65 2.03
CA VAL A 84 13.24 1.63 1.40
C VAL A 84 13.62 1.13 0.02
N THR A 85 13.61 2.02 -0.96
CA THR A 85 14.02 1.70 -2.33
C THR A 85 14.74 2.87 -2.98
N GLU A 86 15.52 2.57 -4.01
CA GLU A 86 16.16 3.55 -4.88
C GLU A 86 15.60 3.38 -6.29
N VAL A 87 15.17 4.48 -6.90
CA VAL A 87 14.66 4.50 -8.27
C VAL A 87 15.27 5.64 -9.06
N VAL A 88 15.58 5.41 -10.33
CA VAL A 88 15.97 6.48 -11.25
C VAL A 88 14.72 7.01 -11.94
N ASN A 89 14.46 8.31 -11.81
CA ASN A 89 13.29 8.94 -12.42
C ASN A 89 13.50 9.16 -13.93
N ARG A 90 12.47 9.67 -14.62
CA ARG A 90 12.52 9.93 -16.07
C ARG A 90 13.55 10.99 -16.49
N ASN A 91 14.00 11.83 -15.56
CA ASN A 91 15.00 12.86 -15.78
C ASN A 91 16.42 12.36 -15.52
N GLY A 92 16.59 11.12 -15.05
CA GLY A 92 17.88 10.55 -14.66
C GLY A 92 18.27 10.81 -13.20
N ASP A 93 17.41 11.42 -12.39
CA ASP A 93 17.70 11.66 -10.98
C ASP A 93 17.52 10.38 -10.16
N THR A 94 18.46 10.12 -9.25
CA THR A 94 18.34 9.03 -8.28
C THR A 94 17.48 9.47 -7.09
N LEU A 95 16.35 8.81 -6.90
CA LEU A 95 15.42 9.06 -5.80
C LEU A 95 15.55 7.96 -4.76
N HIS A 96 15.68 8.35 -3.49
CA HIS A 96 15.66 7.44 -2.35
C HIS A 96 14.30 7.58 -1.67
N ILE A 97 13.52 6.50 -1.69
CA ILE A 97 12.15 6.48 -1.17
C ILE A 97 12.14 5.63 0.09
N CYS A 98 11.49 6.14 1.14
CA CYS A 98 11.27 5.43 2.39
C CYS A 98 9.79 5.56 2.75
N GLU A 99 9.12 4.43 2.95
CA GLU A 99 7.71 4.38 3.31
C GLU A 99 7.42 3.33 4.39
N ALA A 100 6.35 3.58 5.15
CA ALA A 100 5.83 2.66 6.15
C ALA A 100 4.31 2.76 6.21
N GLY A 101 3.66 1.65 6.54
CA GLY A 101 2.20 1.59 6.74
C GLY A 101 1.85 1.64 8.22
N TYR A 102 1.77 2.85 8.80
CA TYR A 102 1.42 3.06 10.20
C TYR A 102 -0.01 3.61 10.36
N ARG A 103 -0.62 3.47 11.54
CA ARG A 103 -1.97 4.03 11.82
C ARG A 103 -2.01 5.55 11.99
N GLU A 104 -0.89 6.17 12.35
CA GLU A 104 -0.83 7.57 12.79
C GLU A 104 0.09 8.39 11.87
N MET A 105 -0.17 9.70 11.82
CA MET A 105 0.64 10.68 11.08
C MET A 105 0.82 10.38 9.59
N MET A 106 -0.17 9.71 9.00
CA MET A 106 -0.19 9.45 7.56
C MET A 106 -0.59 10.71 6.79
N ASP A 107 0.03 10.91 5.64
CA ASP A 107 -0.31 12.01 4.74
C ASP A 107 -1.79 11.95 4.35
N ILE A 108 -2.45 13.10 4.36
CA ILE A 108 -3.83 13.23 3.89
C ILE A 108 -3.81 13.96 2.56
N SER A 109 -4.47 13.37 1.58
CA SER A 109 -4.66 13.97 0.27
C SER A 109 -5.55 15.23 0.32
N PRO A 110 -5.52 16.09 -0.72
CA PRO A 110 -6.41 17.24 -0.82
C PRO A 110 -7.91 16.87 -0.74
N ASP A 111 -8.27 15.64 -1.12
CA ASP A 111 -9.61 15.06 -1.03
C ASP A 111 -9.93 14.41 0.33
N GLY A 112 -9.06 14.56 1.34
CA GLY A 112 -9.28 14.05 2.70
C GLY A 112 -9.01 12.54 2.85
N VAL A 113 -8.48 11.88 1.82
CA VAL A 113 -8.16 10.45 1.84
C VAL A 113 -6.76 10.23 2.42
N GLU A 114 -6.66 9.37 3.42
CA GLU A 114 -5.41 8.93 4.04
C GLU A 114 -4.55 8.13 3.04
N ARG A 115 -3.31 8.57 2.86
CA ARG A 115 -2.28 7.91 2.04
C ARG A 115 -1.55 6.84 2.86
N GLY A 116 -0.85 5.94 2.18
CA GLY A 116 -0.14 4.81 2.78
C GLY A 116 -0.54 3.48 2.15
N TRP A 117 -0.20 2.39 2.83
CA TRP A 117 -0.41 1.03 2.35
C TRP A 117 -1.85 0.55 2.51
N GLN A 118 -2.80 1.32 2.00
CA GLN A 118 -4.21 0.96 2.04
C GLN A 118 -4.46 -0.29 1.19
N PRO A 119 -5.18 -1.30 1.72
CA PRO A 119 -5.48 -2.51 0.96
C PRO A 119 -6.38 -2.19 -0.24
N ARG A 120 -6.13 -2.87 -1.36
CA ARG A 120 -6.92 -2.74 -2.58
C ARG A 120 -8.18 -3.60 -2.54
N PRO A 121 -9.27 -3.19 -3.20
CA PRO A 121 -10.45 -4.04 -3.35
C PRO A 121 -10.13 -5.33 -4.11
N GLY A 122 -10.86 -6.41 -3.78
CA GLY A 122 -10.80 -7.69 -4.49
C GLY A 122 -9.74 -8.68 -3.99
N TYR A 123 -8.84 -8.26 -3.08
CA TYR A 123 -7.80 -9.14 -2.52
C TYR A 123 -8.20 -9.81 -1.21
N ALA A 124 -9.13 -9.20 -0.46
CA ALA A 124 -9.71 -9.78 0.74
C ALA A 124 -11.16 -10.16 0.48
N ASN A 125 -11.61 -11.27 1.07
CA ASN A 125 -13.02 -11.65 1.05
C ASN A 125 -13.85 -10.54 1.72
N PRO A 126 -14.83 -9.93 1.02
CA PRO A 126 -15.62 -8.82 1.57
C PRO A 126 -16.46 -9.25 2.78
N ASN A 127 -16.80 -10.54 2.88
CA ASN A 127 -17.60 -11.11 3.97
C ASN A 127 -16.75 -11.61 5.15
N GLN A 128 -15.43 -11.37 5.13
CA GLN A 128 -14.50 -11.79 6.18
C GLN A 128 -14.02 -10.56 6.93
N ASP A 129 -14.23 -10.51 8.24
CA ASP A 129 -13.82 -9.35 9.05
C ASP A 129 -12.34 -9.38 9.48
N LYS A 130 -11.72 -10.56 9.44
CA LYS A 130 -10.35 -10.80 9.92
C LYS A 130 -9.43 -11.30 8.82
N ILE A 131 -8.13 -11.41 9.07
CA ILE A 131 -7.16 -12.10 8.19
C ILE A 131 -6.94 -13.50 8.76
#